data_AF-A0AA96UFF8-F1
#
_entry.id   AF-A0AA96UFF8-F1
#
_cell.length_a   1.000
_cell.length_b   1.000
_cell.length_c   1.000
_cell.angle_alpha   90.00
_cell.angle_beta   90.00
_cell.angle_gamma   90.00
#
_symmetry.space_group_name_H-M   'P 1'
#
loop_
_entity.id
_entity.type
_entity.pdbx_description
1 polymer ?
#
loop_
_entity_poly.entity_id
_entity_poly.type
_entity_poly.pdbx_seq_one_letter_code
_entity_poly.pdbx_strand_id
1 'polypeptide(L)'
;MPENDPTTTPTPTPEPKPEEKPAPTPETKPEEKPDETADALQAEKDARAAAEKEAADLKAENARLRRSNAATKGTDLDEIRSEVRAEFVGQLVRAEVRAAASGRLADPADALALLDLEKLTPEKGEPDPAAIKAALDELLTAKPYLAPAGEGSKVWGDVGAGQRKSARPEPATPLERLRNAFGNS
;
A
#
# COMPACT_ATOMS: atom_id res chain seq x y z
N MET A 1 -73.68 -13.61 56.77
CA MET A 1 -74.23 -12.25 56.81
C MET A 1 -73.23 -11.33 56.13
N PRO A 2 -73.64 -10.39 55.29
CA PRO A 2 -74.78 -10.35 54.35
C PRO A 2 -74.30 -10.00 52.91
N GLU A 3 -74.98 -10.46 51.84
CA GLU A 3 -75.86 -9.65 50.94
C GLU A 3 -75.08 -9.00 49.74
N ASN A 4 -75.45 -9.05 48.46
CA ASN A 4 -76.71 -9.24 47.73
C ASN A 4 -76.46 -9.73 46.26
N ASP A 5 -77.38 -10.54 45.73
CA ASP A 5 -77.70 -10.78 44.29
C ASP A 5 -78.20 -9.48 43.58
N PRO A 6 -78.59 -9.40 42.27
CA PRO A 6 -78.78 -10.43 41.21
C PRO A 6 -78.17 -10.07 39.80
N THR A 7 -77.95 -11.00 38.87
CA THR A 7 -78.88 -11.48 37.80
C THR A 7 -79.59 -10.33 37.08
N THR A 8 -79.44 -10.12 35.76
CA THR A 8 -80.19 -10.86 34.74
C THR A 8 -79.57 -10.72 33.34
N THR A 9 -79.30 -11.85 32.68
CA THR A 9 -79.59 -12.00 31.25
C THR A 9 -81.10 -12.20 31.12
N PRO A 10 -81.73 -11.74 30.03
CA PRO A 10 -82.40 -12.74 29.21
C PRO A 10 -82.29 -12.46 27.70
N THR A 11 -81.86 -13.49 26.98
CA THR A 11 -82.25 -13.73 25.60
C THR A 11 -83.71 -14.20 25.58
N PRO A 12 -84.47 -13.91 24.51
CA PRO A 12 -85.38 -14.93 23.99
C PRO A 12 -85.22 -15.13 22.46
N THR A 13 -84.71 -16.31 22.06
CA THR A 13 -85.28 -17.40 21.22
C THR A 13 -86.69 -17.17 20.61
N PRO A 14 -87.17 -17.79 19.47
CA PRO A 14 -86.67 -18.91 18.61
C PRO A 14 -86.72 -18.71 17.05
N GLU A 15 -86.31 -19.76 16.31
CA GLU A 15 -86.28 -20.04 14.84
C GLU A 15 -87.59 -19.85 14.04
N PRO A 16 -87.53 -19.81 12.67
CA PRO A 16 -87.81 -21.04 11.92
C PRO A 16 -86.93 -21.32 10.67
N LYS A 17 -87.19 -22.51 10.11
CA LYS A 17 -86.47 -23.39 9.17
C LYS A 17 -86.95 -23.17 7.69
N PRO A 18 -86.75 -24.11 6.72
CA PRO A 18 -86.07 -23.98 5.42
C PRO A 18 -87.02 -23.92 4.18
N GLU A 19 -86.47 -24.11 2.95
CA GLU A 19 -87.09 -24.23 1.59
C GLU A 19 -86.91 -22.95 0.73
N GLU A 20 -86.51 -22.93 -0.55
CA GLU A 20 -86.65 -23.83 -1.71
C GLU A 20 -85.69 -23.39 -2.86
N LYS A 21 -85.26 -24.31 -3.77
CA LYS A 21 -84.61 -24.05 -5.10
C LYS A 21 -85.61 -23.39 -6.10
N PRO A 22 -85.31 -22.96 -7.37
CA PRO A 22 -84.09 -22.98 -8.23
C PRO A 22 -83.78 -21.71 -9.12
N ALA A 23 -82.59 -21.69 -9.76
CA ALA A 23 -82.12 -21.12 -11.08
C ALA A 23 -82.42 -19.64 -11.52
N PRO A 24 -81.48 -18.95 -12.24
CA PRO A 24 -81.34 -19.12 -13.70
C PRO A 24 -79.89 -19.08 -14.29
N THR A 25 -79.69 -19.92 -15.32
CA THR A 25 -78.99 -19.77 -16.64
C THR A 25 -77.96 -18.64 -16.92
N PRO A 26 -77.11 -18.76 -17.97
CA PRO A 26 -76.19 -19.83 -18.40
C PRO A 26 -74.71 -19.38 -18.26
N GLU A 27 -73.81 -20.35 -18.07
CA GLU A 27 -72.36 -20.13 -18.16
C GLU A 27 -71.97 -19.68 -19.57
N THR A 28 -71.57 -18.40 -19.72
CA THR A 28 -70.76 -17.96 -20.85
C THR A 28 -69.38 -18.56 -20.71
N LYS A 29 -69.16 -19.72 -21.34
CA LYS A 29 -67.84 -20.26 -21.62
C LYS A 29 -67.10 -19.23 -22.49
N PRO A 30 -65.99 -18.63 -22.03
CA PRO A 30 -65.10 -17.96 -22.96
C PRO A 30 -64.55 -19.07 -23.87
N GLU A 31 -64.81 -18.98 -25.16
CA GLU A 31 -64.07 -19.76 -26.15
C GLU A 31 -62.61 -19.27 -26.09
N GLU A 32 -61.83 -19.84 -25.17
CA GLU A 32 -60.38 -19.81 -25.25
C GLU A 32 -60.01 -20.55 -26.53
N LYS A 33 -59.59 -19.79 -27.53
CA LYS A 33 -58.87 -20.35 -28.68
C LYS A 33 -57.66 -21.10 -28.11
N PRO A 34 -57.57 -22.43 -28.31
CA PRO A 34 -56.53 -23.26 -27.71
C PRO A 34 -55.11 -22.84 -28.15
N ASP A 35 -55.00 -22.19 -29.31
CA ASP A 35 -53.71 -21.85 -29.91
C ASP A 35 -53.07 -20.63 -29.24
N GLU A 36 -53.85 -19.59 -28.88
CA GLU A 36 -53.32 -18.38 -28.24
C GLU A 36 -52.83 -18.63 -26.81
N THR A 37 -53.47 -19.54 -26.08
CA THR A 37 -53.05 -19.93 -24.72
C THR A 37 -51.86 -20.88 -24.73
N ALA A 38 -51.75 -21.76 -25.73
CA ALA A 38 -50.60 -22.63 -25.91
C ALA A 38 -49.33 -21.84 -26.29
N ASP A 39 -49.44 -20.87 -27.19
CA ASP A 39 -48.34 -19.99 -27.59
C ASP A 39 -47.87 -19.09 -26.43
N ALA A 40 -48.80 -18.57 -25.63
CA ALA A 40 -48.47 -17.79 -24.44
C ALA A 40 -47.73 -18.62 -23.37
N LEU A 41 -48.17 -19.87 -23.15
CA LEU A 41 -47.51 -20.78 -22.20
C LEU A 41 -46.10 -21.18 -22.67
N GLN A 42 -45.91 -21.30 -23.99
CA GLN A 42 -44.61 -21.61 -24.58
C GLN A 42 -43.66 -20.43 -24.47
N ALA A 43 -44.13 -19.21 -24.76
CA ALA A 43 -43.34 -17.99 -24.58
C ALA A 43 -42.91 -17.77 -23.12
N GLU A 44 -43.78 -18.08 -22.14
CA GLU A 44 -43.43 -18.01 -20.72
C GLU A 44 -42.33 -19.02 -20.34
N LYS A 45 -42.42 -20.26 -20.84
CA LYS A 45 -41.40 -21.29 -20.61
C LYS A 45 -40.06 -20.91 -21.23
N ASP A 46 -40.07 -20.35 -22.44
CA ASP A 46 -38.86 -19.93 -23.14
C ASP A 46 -38.20 -18.73 -22.45
N ALA A 47 -38.99 -17.76 -21.96
CA ALA A 47 -38.50 -16.65 -21.16
C ALA A 47 -37.90 -17.13 -19.84
N ARG A 48 -38.52 -18.10 -19.17
CA ARG A 48 -38.00 -18.69 -17.93
C ARG A 48 -36.72 -19.47 -18.17
N ALA A 49 -36.64 -20.23 -19.25
CA ALA A 49 -35.45 -20.98 -19.64
C ALA A 49 -34.28 -20.03 -20.01
N ALA A 50 -34.56 -18.91 -20.67
CA ALA A 50 -33.57 -17.88 -20.96
C ALA A 50 -33.04 -17.22 -19.68
N ALA A 51 -33.94 -16.82 -18.77
CA ALA A 51 -33.57 -16.23 -17.49
C ALA A 51 -32.78 -17.21 -16.60
N GLU A 52 -33.12 -18.50 -16.63
CA GLU A 52 -32.39 -19.53 -15.88
C GLU A 52 -30.98 -19.75 -16.45
N LYS A 53 -30.82 -19.73 -17.77
CA LYS A 53 -29.50 -19.78 -18.43
C LYS A 53 -28.65 -18.56 -18.07
N GLU A 54 -29.19 -17.36 -18.17
CA GLU A 54 -28.47 -16.13 -17.78
C GLU A 54 -28.09 -16.14 -16.29
N ALA A 55 -28.99 -16.60 -15.43
CA ALA A 55 -28.69 -16.75 -14.00
C ALA A 55 -27.61 -17.80 -13.74
N ALA A 56 -27.58 -18.89 -14.51
CA ALA A 56 -26.54 -19.90 -14.43
C ALA A 56 -25.18 -19.35 -14.90
N ASP A 57 -25.15 -18.63 -16.02
CA ASP A 57 -23.93 -18.02 -16.56
C ASP A 57 -23.36 -16.94 -15.63
N LEU A 58 -24.22 -16.07 -15.10
CA LEU A 58 -23.83 -15.07 -14.11
C LEU A 58 -23.31 -15.70 -12.82
N LYS A 59 -23.92 -16.79 -12.34
CA LYS A 59 -23.41 -17.55 -11.18
C LYS A 59 -22.06 -18.20 -11.48
N ALA A 60 -21.89 -18.77 -12.66
CA ALA A 60 -20.63 -19.38 -13.08
C ALA A 60 -19.50 -18.35 -13.16
N GLU A 61 -19.78 -17.17 -13.74
CA GLU A 61 -18.82 -16.08 -13.82
C GLU A 61 -18.52 -15.48 -12.44
N ASN A 62 -19.53 -15.30 -11.59
CA ASN A 62 -19.31 -14.82 -10.22
C ASN A 62 -18.46 -15.82 -9.39
N ALA A 63 -18.68 -17.13 -9.57
CA ALA A 63 -17.87 -18.17 -8.96
C ALA A 63 -16.43 -18.18 -9.51
N ARG A 64 -16.24 -17.96 -10.82
CA ARG A 64 -14.93 -17.80 -11.45
C ARG A 64 -14.19 -16.60 -10.88
N LEU A 65 -14.84 -15.44 -10.82
CA LEU A 65 -14.29 -14.20 -10.26
C LEU A 65 -13.98 -14.31 -8.77
N ARG A 66 -14.82 -15.01 -7.99
CA ARG A 66 -14.52 -15.26 -6.57
C ARG A 66 -13.31 -16.17 -6.39
N ARG A 67 -13.17 -17.22 -7.21
CA ARG A 67 -11.99 -18.10 -7.19
C ARG A 67 -10.72 -17.36 -7.61
N SER A 68 -10.76 -16.56 -8.67
CA SER A 68 -9.59 -15.77 -9.11
C SER A 68 -9.20 -14.74 -8.06
N ASN A 69 -10.15 -13.98 -7.53
CA ASN A 69 -9.88 -12.99 -6.49
C ASN A 69 -9.41 -13.61 -5.17
N ALA A 70 -9.92 -14.79 -4.78
CA ALA A 70 -9.45 -15.50 -3.59
C ALA A 70 -8.00 -15.96 -3.75
N ALA A 71 -7.61 -16.42 -4.95
CA ALA A 71 -6.23 -16.80 -5.26
C ALA A 71 -5.26 -15.60 -5.22
N THR A 72 -5.73 -14.37 -5.48
CA THR A 72 -4.89 -13.15 -5.46
C THR A 72 -4.92 -12.42 -4.12
N LYS A 73 -6.04 -12.46 -3.38
CA LYS A 73 -6.21 -11.75 -2.10
C LYS A 73 -5.68 -12.53 -0.90
N GLY A 74 -5.54 -13.85 -1.00
CA GLY A 74 -5.42 -14.74 0.16
C GLY A 74 -4.03 -14.90 0.76
N THR A 75 -2.93 -14.65 0.03
CA THR A 75 -1.62 -15.17 0.48
C THR A 75 -0.41 -14.27 0.27
N ASP A 76 -0.52 -13.02 -0.17
CA ASP A 76 0.74 -12.30 -0.42
C ASP A 76 0.66 -10.78 -0.50
N LEU A 77 -0.50 -10.16 -0.78
CA LEU A 77 -0.48 -8.72 -1.07
C LEU A 77 -0.09 -7.86 0.13
N ASP A 78 -0.55 -8.20 1.33
CA ASP A 78 -0.19 -7.43 2.52
C ASP A 78 1.21 -7.80 3.06
N GLU A 79 1.63 -9.05 2.88
CA GLU A 79 3.00 -9.50 3.20
C GLU A 79 4.01 -8.85 2.24
N ILE A 80 3.81 -8.95 0.92
CA ILE A 80 4.59 -8.23 -0.11
C ILE A 80 4.60 -6.73 0.16
N ARG A 81 3.46 -6.12 0.46
CA ARG A 81 3.42 -4.68 0.78
C ARG A 81 4.25 -4.34 2.01
N SER A 82 4.24 -5.21 3.01
CA SER A 82 5.02 -5.01 4.23
C SER A 82 6.53 -5.16 3.97
N GLU A 83 6.93 -6.16 3.19
CA GLU A 83 8.31 -6.42 2.80
C GLU A 83 8.86 -5.27 1.94
N VAL A 84 8.12 -4.92 0.88
CA VAL A 84 8.47 -3.77 0.01
C VAL A 84 8.59 -2.50 0.83
N ARG A 85 7.66 -2.23 1.75
CA ARG A 85 7.74 -1.05 2.61
C ARG A 85 8.99 -1.08 3.50
N ALA A 86 9.31 -2.22 4.11
CA ALA A 86 10.50 -2.35 4.95
C ALA A 86 11.78 -2.10 4.15
N GLU A 87 11.88 -2.65 2.94
CA GLU A 87 13.00 -2.39 2.03
C GLU A 87 13.13 -0.90 1.69
N PHE A 88 12.02 -0.24 1.33
CA PHE A 88 12.00 1.18 1.00
C PHE A 88 12.43 2.06 2.18
N VAL A 89 11.95 1.78 3.40
CA VAL A 89 12.35 2.51 4.60
C VAL A 89 13.85 2.34 4.86
N GLY A 90 14.38 1.11 4.72
CA GLY A 90 15.82 0.86 4.88
C GLY A 90 16.69 1.55 3.82
N GLN A 91 16.20 1.71 2.58
CA GLN A 91 16.89 2.49 1.55
C GLN A 91 16.82 4.00 1.85
N LEU A 92 15.68 4.48 2.34
CA LEU A 92 15.47 5.87 2.71
C LEU A 92 16.40 6.28 3.87
N VAL A 93 16.49 5.47 4.92
CA VAL A 93 17.42 5.68 6.04
C VAL A 93 18.86 5.77 5.54
N ARG A 94 19.28 4.85 4.66
CA ARG A 94 20.64 4.87 4.08
C ARG A 94 20.91 6.13 3.26
N ALA A 95 19.93 6.60 2.48
CA ALA A 95 20.04 7.82 1.71
C ALA A 95 20.14 9.05 2.62
N GLU A 96 19.30 9.12 3.65
CA GLU A 96 19.28 10.23 4.62
C GLU A 96 20.58 10.27 5.43
N VAL A 97 21.08 9.12 5.89
CA VAL A 97 22.36 9.04 6.60
C VAL A 97 23.52 9.51 5.71
N ARG A 98 23.57 9.08 4.44
CA ARG A 98 24.59 9.58 3.50
C ARG A 98 24.46 11.08 3.24
N ALA A 99 23.24 11.59 3.11
CA ALA A 99 22.97 13.01 2.91
C ALA A 99 23.41 13.83 4.13
N ALA A 100 23.05 13.40 5.35
CA ALA A 100 23.44 14.04 6.60
C ALA A 100 24.95 13.94 6.89
N ALA A 101 25.59 12.86 6.45
CA ALA A 101 27.03 12.65 6.54
C ALA A 101 27.83 13.51 5.55
N SER A 102 27.21 13.93 4.44
CA SER A 102 27.88 14.69 3.39
C SER A 102 28.41 16.01 3.93
N GLY A 103 29.72 16.25 3.73
CA GLY A 103 30.41 17.43 4.25
C GLY A 103 30.71 17.42 5.74
N ARG A 104 30.24 16.41 6.49
CA ARG A 104 30.54 16.21 7.93
C ARG A 104 31.58 15.14 8.17
N LEU A 105 31.62 14.14 7.30
CA LEU A 105 32.61 13.06 7.27
C LEU A 105 33.49 13.21 6.04
N ALA A 106 34.73 12.72 6.13
CA ALA A 106 35.64 12.65 4.99
C ALA A 106 35.09 11.72 3.89
N ASP A 107 34.52 10.57 4.28
CA ASP A 107 33.75 9.68 3.42
C ASP A 107 32.33 9.49 3.98
N PRO A 108 31.28 9.91 3.26
CA PRO A 108 29.89 9.67 3.66
C PRO A 108 29.51 8.19 3.75
N ALA A 109 30.22 7.29 3.07
CA ALA A 109 29.98 5.85 3.13
C ALA A 109 30.38 5.24 4.49
N ASP A 110 31.35 5.83 5.20
CA ASP A 110 31.78 5.38 6.53
C ASP A 110 30.64 5.43 7.55
N ALA A 111 29.72 6.39 7.39
CA ALA A 111 28.52 6.47 8.23
C ALA A 111 27.69 5.19 8.18
N LEU A 112 27.56 4.56 7.00
CA LEU A 112 26.78 3.32 6.85
C LEU A 112 27.46 2.10 7.45
N ALA A 113 28.78 2.10 7.50
CA ALA A 113 29.56 1.00 8.07
C ALA A 113 29.69 1.09 9.60
N LEU A 114 29.60 2.31 10.15
CA LEU A 114 29.89 2.58 11.56
C LEU A 114 28.66 2.90 12.40
N LEU A 115 27.55 3.31 11.79
CA LEU A 115 26.28 3.54 12.48
C LEU A 115 25.43 2.27 12.50
N ASP A 116 24.68 2.12 13.58
CA ASP A 116 23.67 1.10 13.73
C ASP A 116 22.38 1.54 13.03
N LEU A 117 22.23 1.12 11.77
CA LEU A 117 21.10 1.50 10.91
C LEU A 117 19.77 0.94 11.41
N GLU A 118 19.77 -0.19 12.13
CA GLU A 118 18.55 -0.77 12.68
C GLU A 118 17.94 0.15 13.73
N LYS A 119 18.78 0.75 14.60
CA LYS A 119 18.33 1.74 15.60
C LYS A 119 17.78 3.03 15.00
N LEU A 120 18.20 3.35 13.77
CA LEU A 120 17.78 4.54 13.04
C LEU A 120 16.58 4.26 12.11
N THR A 121 16.22 2.99 11.94
CA THR A 121 15.10 2.58 11.10
C THR A 121 13.82 2.56 11.94
N PRO A 122 12.83 3.44 11.67
CA PRO A 122 11.57 3.41 12.39
C PRO A 122 10.73 2.19 11.97
N GLU A 123 9.97 1.62 12.90
CA GLU A 123 9.01 0.54 12.57
C GLU A 123 7.93 1.01 11.59
N LYS A 124 7.57 2.30 11.65
CA LYS A 124 6.60 2.94 10.75
C LYS A 124 6.96 4.40 10.54
N GLY A 125 6.87 4.85 9.29
CA GLY A 125 7.02 6.27 8.94
C GLY A 125 8.40 6.62 8.40
N GLU A 126 8.74 7.90 8.52
CA GLU A 126 9.98 8.48 7.99
C GLU A 126 11.10 8.44 9.02
N PRO A 127 12.37 8.34 8.58
CA PRO A 127 13.53 8.41 9.48
C PRO A 127 13.57 9.74 10.24
N ASP A 128 13.97 9.70 11.51
CA ASP A 128 14.12 10.91 12.32
C ASP A 128 15.46 11.61 12.01
N PRO A 129 15.45 12.79 11.36
CA PRO A 129 16.67 13.50 11.01
C PRO A 129 17.44 13.98 12.25
N ALA A 130 16.76 14.24 13.37
CA ALA A 130 17.40 14.65 14.61
C ALA A 130 18.19 13.50 15.24
N ALA A 131 17.61 12.29 15.25
CA ALA A 131 18.31 11.09 15.71
C ALA A 131 19.54 10.76 14.84
N ILE A 132 19.41 10.86 13.51
CA ILE A 132 20.53 10.66 12.58
C ILE A 132 21.65 11.66 12.86
N LYS A 133 21.30 12.95 13.05
CA LYS A 133 22.28 13.99 13.36
C LYS A 133 22.99 13.72 14.68
N ALA A 134 22.26 13.34 15.72
CA ALA A 134 22.83 13.02 17.02
C ALA A 134 23.79 11.82 16.93
N ALA A 135 23.41 10.78 16.20
CA ALA A 135 24.26 9.60 15.99
C ALA A 135 25.56 9.96 15.22
N LEU A 136 25.48 10.86 14.22
CA LEU A 136 26.65 11.37 13.53
C LEU A 136 27.56 12.23 14.43
N ASP A 137 26.98 13.03 15.33
CA ASP A 137 27.72 13.84 16.30
C ASP A 137 28.48 12.96 17.29
N GLU A 138 27.83 11.90 17.78
CA GLU A 138 28.44 10.89 18.65
C GLU A 138 29.56 10.14 17.92
N LEU A 139 29.34 9.76 16.66
CA LEU A 139 30.35 9.10 15.83
C LEU A 139 31.59 9.98 15.63
N LEU A 140 31.42 11.26 15.31
CA LEU A 140 32.54 12.19 15.14
C LEU A 140 33.27 12.45 16.47
N THR A 141 32.55 12.44 17.59
CA THR A 141 33.15 12.58 18.93
C THR A 141 33.99 11.34 19.28
N ALA A 142 33.48 10.14 19.01
CA ALA A 142 34.18 8.89 19.27
C ALA A 142 35.35 8.64 18.29
N LYS A 143 35.19 9.09 17.04
CA LYS A 143 36.12 8.84 15.93
C LYS A 143 36.43 10.15 15.20
N PRO A 144 37.20 11.06 15.82
CA PRO A 144 37.48 12.39 15.25
C PRO A 144 38.29 12.33 13.96
N TYR A 145 38.98 11.23 13.70
CA TYR A 145 39.73 11.01 12.45
C TYR A 145 38.83 10.85 11.21
N LEU A 146 37.52 10.65 11.39
CA LEU A 146 36.55 10.58 10.31
C LEU A 146 36.09 11.96 9.84
N ALA A 147 36.34 13.02 10.62
CA ALA A 147 36.03 14.37 10.21
C ALA A 147 36.78 14.72 8.91
N PRO A 148 36.20 15.56 8.04
CA PRO A 148 36.88 15.99 6.83
C PRO A 148 38.23 16.59 7.22
N ALA A 149 39.25 16.14 6.50
CA ALA A 149 40.54 16.79 6.46
C ALA A 149 40.31 18.26 6.12
N GLY A 150 40.40 19.15 7.12
CA GLY A 150 40.36 20.59 6.87
C GLY A 150 41.44 20.97 5.85
N GLU A 151 41.36 22.17 5.31
CA GLU A 151 42.27 22.71 4.27
C GLU A 151 43.78 22.74 4.67
N GLY A 152 44.13 22.25 5.86
CA GLY A 152 45.50 22.03 6.33
C GLY A 152 45.75 20.66 6.98
N SER A 153 44.84 19.68 6.84
CA SER A 153 45.15 18.30 7.20
C SER A 153 46.29 17.86 6.31
N LYS A 154 47.47 17.74 6.92
CA LYS A 154 48.68 17.32 6.25
C LYS A 154 48.37 15.96 5.64
N VAL A 155 48.07 15.95 4.34
CA VAL A 155 48.27 14.79 3.50
C VAL A 155 49.64 14.30 3.91
N TRP A 156 49.70 13.13 4.52
CA TRP A 156 50.93 12.42 4.78
C TRP A 156 51.46 11.98 3.41
N GLY A 157 51.88 12.99 2.64
CA GLY A 157 52.28 12.94 1.26
C GLY A 157 53.78 12.76 1.26
N ASP A 158 54.16 11.53 0.96
CA ASP A 158 55.51 11.10 0.60
C ASP A 158 56.61 11.42 1.63
N VAL A 159 56.92 10.43 2.47
CA VAL A 159 58.09 10.39 3.36
C VAL A 159 59.45 10.50 2.63
N GLY A 160 59.47 10.67 1.30
CA GLY A 160 60.67 10.96 0.50
C GLY A 160 60.76 12.36 -0.11
N ALA A 161 59.70 13.16 -0.11
CA ALA A 161 59.69 14.47 -0.76
C ALA A 161 59.23 15.56 0.20
N GLY A 162 60.14 16.00 1.08
CA GLY A 162 59.94 17.22 1.87
C GLY A 162 59.49 18.38 0.99
N GLN A 163 58.70 19.31 1.55
CA GLN A 163 58.16 20.49 0.88
C GLN A 163 59.26 21.24 0.09
N ARG A 164 59.44 20.86 -1.17
CA ARG A 164 60.34 21.60 -2.06
C ARG A 164 59.57 22.87 -2.40
N LYS A 165 60.07 24.03 -1.95
CA LYS A 165 59.65 25.32 -2.49
C LYS A 165 59.59 25.15 -4.01
N SER A 166 58.48 25.56 -4.62
CA SER A 166 58.22 25.43 -6.06
C SER A 166 59.53 25.63 -6.83
N ALA A 167 59.92 24.61 -7.58
CA ALA A 167 61.15 24.65 -8.36
C ALA A 167 61.11 25.92 -9.22
N ARG A 168 62.21 26.68 -9.20
CA ARG A 168 62.36 27.88 -10.03
C ARG A 168 61.95 27.50 -11.46
N PRO A 169 61.07 28.28 -12.12
CA PRO A 169 60.54 27.92 -13.43
C PRO A 169 61.70 27.61 -14.38
N GLU A 170 61.56 26.52 -15.15
CA GLU A 170 62.58 26.13 -16.12
C GLU A 170 62.75 27.28 -17.13
N PRO A 171 63.99 27.76 -17.35
CA PRO A 171 64.22 28.81 -18.33
C PRO A 171 63.77 28.34 -19.72
N ALA A 172 63.06 29.22 -20.43
CA ALA A 172 62.38 28.89 -21.68
C ALA A 172 63.38 28.58 -22.81
N THR A 173 64.63 29.03 -22.68
CA THR A 173 65.64 28.86 -23.73
C THR A 173 66.94 28.23 -23.24
N PRO A 174 67.66 27.50 -24.11
CA PRO A 174 69.00 26.99 -23.80
C PRO A 174 70.03 28.07 -23.42
N LEU A 175 69.89 29.28 -23.99
CA LEU A 175 70.79 30.41 -23.66
C LEU A 175 70.56 30.94 -22.25
N GLU A 176 69.31 31.01 -21.79
CA GLU A 176 68.97 31.39 -20.42
C GLU A 176 69.49 30.38 -19.39
N ARG A 177 69.52 29.08 -19.74
CA ARG A 177 70.18 28.06 -18.92
C ARG A 177 71.66 28.35 -18.71
N LEU A 178 72.38 28.60 -19.82
CA LEU A 178 73.80 28.95 -19.78
C LEU A 178 74.04 30.23 -18.97
N ARG A 179 73.24 31.27 -19.19
CA ARG A 179 73.37 32.52 -18.44
C ARG A 179 73.15 32.34 -16.94
N ASN A 180 72.17 31.54 -16.53
CA ASN A 180 71.92 31.24 -15.12
C ASN A 180 73.01 30.35 -14.50
N ALA A 181 73.63 29.46 -15.28
CA ALA A 181 74.68 28.57 -14.81
C ALA A 181 76.06 29.27 -14.65
N PHE A 182 76.37 30.23 -15.52
CA PHE A 182 77.69 30.85 -15.60
C PHE A 182 77.72 32.35 -15.28
N GLY A 183 76.57 33.00 -15.09
CA GLY A 183 76.46 34.45 -14.93
C GLY A 183 76.60 34.98 -13.51
N ASN A 184 77.02 34.16 -12.54
CA ASN A 184 77.11 34.57 -11.13
C ASN A 184 78.50 34.32 -10.52
N SER A 185 79.55 34.67 -11.27
CA SER A 185 80.93 34.83 -10.78
C SER A 185 81.29 36.31 -10.66
#